data_AF-A0A1I7XR74-F1
#
_entry.id   AF-A0A1I7XR74-F1
#
_cell.length_a   1.000
_cell.length_b   1.000
_cell.length_c   1.000
_cell.angle_alpha   90.00
_cell.angle_beta   90.00
_cell.angle_gamma   90.00
#
_symmetry.space_group_name_H-M   'P 1'
#
loop_
_entity.id
_entity.type
_entity.pdbx_description
1 polymer ?
#
loop_
_entity_poly.entity_id
_entity_poly.type
_entity_poly.pdbx_seq_one_letter_code
_entity_poly.pdbx_strand_id
1 'polypeptide(L)'
;MSRGKNNTPNQRVMVKHINKFGMLENAPYAPSKRSTTERIDGIIRRLSEDNRRLTARDIHNEMKPYPECSLSVRSIRRRLVEAALNRRVARKKPVSLKNKRTHATFA
;
A
#
# COMPACT_ATOMS: atom_id res chain seq x y z
N MET A 1 -45.15 -35.53 26.62
CA MET A 1 -44.24 -34.46 27.08
C MET A 1 -43.05 -34.38 26.12
N SER A 2 -42.96 -33.37 25.25
CA SER A 2 -41.88 -33.33 24.24
C SER A 2 -40.56 -32.96 24.92
N ARG A 3 -39.52 -33.79 24.75
CA ARG A 3 -38.16 -33.50 25.23
C ARG A 3 -37.71 -32.19 24.61
N GLY A 4 -37.63 -31.13 25.42
CA GLY A 4 -37.16 -29.83 24.98
C GLY A 4 -35.75 -29.97 24.42
N LYS A 5 -35.57 -29.65 23.13
CA LYS A 5 -34.28 -29.73 22.45
C LYS A 5 -33.29 -28.81 23.17
N ASN A 6 -32.40 -29.41 23.95
CA ASN A 6 -31.32 -28.76 24.68
C ASN A 6 -30.21 -28.39 23.69
N ASN A 7 -30.45 -27.32 22.92
CA ASN A 7 -29.46 -26.78 21.99
C ASN A 7 -28.18 -26.40 22.76
N THR A 8 -27.05 -26.90 22.29
CA THR A 8 -25.74 -26.62 22.88
C THR A 8 -25.42 -25.11 22.79
N PRO A 9 -24.55 -24.57 23.65
CA PRO A 9 -24.21 -23.14 23.62
C PRO A 9 -23.77 -22.65 22.22
N ASN A 10 -23.01 -23.48 21.50
CA ASN A 10 -22.54 -23.17 20.14
C ASN A 10 -23.68 -23.10 19.12
N GLN A 11 -24.66 -24.02 19.20
CA GLN A 11 -25.85 -23.98 18.33
C GLN A 11 -26.66 -22.70 18.56
N ARG A 12 -26.76 -22.23 19.83
CA ARG A 12 -27.43 -20.96 20.13
C ARG A 12 -26.71 -19.76 19.53
N VAL A 13 -25.37 -19.76 19.52
CA VAL A 13 -24.56 -18.68 18.91
C VAL A 13 -24.73 -18.65 17.39
N MET A 14 -24.69 -19.82 16.74
CA MET A 14 -24.95 -19.93 15.30
C MET A 14 -26.33 -19.41 14.92
N VAL A 15 -27.39 -19.84 15.64
CA VAL A 15 -28.76 -19.36 15.37
C VAL A 15 -28.87 -17.84 15.54
N LYS A 16 -28.23 -17.27 16.56
CA LYS A 16 -28.16 -15.80 16.73
C LYS A 16 -27.43 -15.11 15.58
N HIS A 17 -26.33 -15.69 15.09
CA HIS A 17 -25.57 -15.15 13.97
C HIS A 17 -26.40 -15.18 12.68
N ILE A 18 -27.01 -16.32 12.36
CA ILE A 18 -27.88 -16.50 11.19
C ILE A 18 -29.08 -15.53 11.27
N ASN A 19 -29.74 -15.41 12.43
CA ASN A 19 -30.85 -14.47 12.58
C ASN A 19 -30.44 -13.00 12.39
N LYS A 20 -29.18 -12.66 12.67
CA LYS A 20 -28.66 -11.29 12.55
C LYS A 20 -28.15 -10.96 11.15
N PHE A 21 -27.45 -11.89 10.51
CA PHE A 21 -26.74 -11.64 9.25
C PHE A 21 -27.32 -12.40 8.05
N GLY A 22 -28.28 -13.32 8.27
CA GLY A 22 -28.92 -14.14 7.24
C GLY A 22 -28.04 -15.27 6.69
N MET A 23 -26.76 -15.32 7.07
CA MET A 23 -25.77 -16.27 6.55
C MET A 23 -25.03 -16.96 7.69
N LEU A 24 -24.54 -18.17 7.42
CA LEU A 24 -23.71 -18.94 8.36
C LEU A 24 -22.23 -18.56 8.28
N GLU A 25 -21.80 -18.05 7.13
CA GLU A 25 -20.41 -17.68 6.91
C GLU A 25 -20.03 -16.41 7.68
N ASN A 26 -18.86 -16.44 8.30
CA ASN A 26 -18.31 -15.26 8.94
C ASN A 26 -17.90 -14.24 7.89
N ALA A 27 -18.28 -12.98 8.11
CA ALA A 27 -17.82 -11.88 7.26
C ALA A 27 -16.27 -11.82 7.27
N PRO A 28 -15.63 -11.50 6.13
CA PRO A 28 -14.20 -11.30 6.08
C PRO A 28 -13.79 -10.18 7.04
N TYR A 29 -12.66 -10.37 7.72
CA TYR A 29 -12.14 -9.39 8.66
C TYR A 29 -11.72 -8.13 7.91
N ALA A 30 -12.22 -6.97 8.32
CA ALA A 30 -11.82 -5.71 7.71
C ALA A 30 -10.32 -5.45 7.97
N PRO A 31 -9.54 -5.08 6.95
CA PRO A 31 -8.13 -4.77 7.14
C PRO A 31 -7.96 -3.50 7.99
N SER A 32 -6.87 -3.45 8.76
CA SER A 32 -6.54 -2.25 9.54
C SER A 32 -6.19 -1.08 8.63
N LYS A 33 -6.47 0.14 9.10
CA LYS A 33 -6.14 1.38 8.39
C LYS A 33 -4.63 1.47 8.19
N ARG A 34 -4.24 1.87 6.98
CA ARG A 34 -2.83 2.02 6.59
C ARG A 34 -2.24 3.28 7.24
N SER A 35 -0.93 3.24 7.51
CA SER A 35 -0.18 4.41 8.01
C SER A 35 0.17 5.42 6.92
N THR A 36 0.07 5.03 5.65
CA THR A 36 0.29 5.93 4.51
C THR A 36 -1.04 6.31 3.89
N THR A 37 -1.10 7.53 3.36
CA THR A 37 -2.22 8.02 2.56
C THR A 37 -1.90 7.86 1.07
N GLU A 38 -2.93 7.90 0.23
CA GLU A 38 -2.78 7.80 -1.24
C GLU A 38 -1.87 8.91 -1.80
N ARG A 39 -1.93 10.11 -1.22
CA ARG A 39 -1.05 11.23 -1.56
C ARG A 39 0.41 10.85 -1.36
N ILE A 40 0.75 10.27 -0.20
CA ILE A 40 2.13 9.89 0.13
C ILE A 40 2.60 8.75 -0.76
N ASP A 41 1.76 7.73 -0.96
CA ASP A 41 2.06 6.63 -1.89
C ASP A 41 2.31 7.17 -3.31
N GLY A 42 1.55 8.19 -3.73
CA GLY A 42 1.75 8.90 -4.99
C GLY A 42 3.08 9.66 -5.07
N ILE A 43 3.53 10.31 -4.00
CA ILE A 43 4.84 10.97 -3.95
C ILE A 43 5.97 9.92 -4.02
N ILE A 44 5.88 8.83 -3.25
CA ILE A 44 6.86 7.72 -3.29
C ILE A 44 6.99 7.20 -4.72
N ARG A 45 5.85 6.98 -5.40
CA ARG A 45 5.81 6.51 -6.78
C ARG A 45 6.49 7.48 -7.73
N ARG A 46 6.14 8.77 -7.68
CA ARG A 46 6.72 9.81 -8.55
C ARG A 46 8.23 9.92 -8.39
N LEU A 47 8.73 10.00 -7.15
CA LEU A 47 10.18 10.08 -6.89
C LEU A 47 10.93 8.87 -7.47
N SER A 48 10.37 7.67 -7.32
CA SER A 48 10.97 6.46 -7.87
C SER A 48 10.86 6.37 -9.39
N GLU A 49 9.78 6.87 -9.99
CA GLU A 49 9.60 6.93 -11.44
C GLU A 49 10.55 7.92 -12.11
N ASP A 50 10.71 9.12 -11.52
CA ASP A 50 11.61 10.18 -11.97
C ASP A 50 13.07 9.71 -11.89
N ASN A 51 13.43 9.01 -10.82
CA ASN A 51 14.75 8.44 -10.64
C ASN A 51 14.71 7.01 -10.07
N ARG A 52 14.68 6.03 -10.98
CA ARG A 52 14.68 4.59 -10.65
C ARG A 52 15.94 4.08 -9.93
N ARG A 53 16.96 4.91 -9.73
CA ARG A 53 18.17 4.57 -8.97
C ARG A 53 18.03 4.89 -7.48
N LEU A 54 17.06 5.72 -7.10
CA LEU A 54 16.85 6.08 -5.70
C LEU A 54 16.55 4.85 -4.86
N THR A 55 17.25 4.75 -3.74
CA THR A 55 16.98 3.74 -2.73
C THR A 55 15.81 4.21 -1.88
N ALA A 56 15.07 3.28 -1.27
CA ALA A 56 14.06 3.63 -0.26
C ALA A 56 14.62 4.51 0.88
N ARG A 57 15.92 4.41 1.19
CA ARG A 57 16.61 5.27 2.15
C ARG A 57 16.83 6.70 1.63
N ASP A 58 17.07 6.86 0.33
CA ASP A 58 17.22 8.16 -0.31
C ASP A 58 15.84 8.86 -0.37
N ILE A 59 14.81 8.12 -0.78
CA ILE A 59 13.40 8.59 -0.75
C ILE A 59 12.98 8.97 0.67
N HIS A 60 13.36 8.19 1.68
CA HIS A 60 13.12 8.54 3.08
C HIS A 60 13.76 9.88 3.46
N ASN A 61 15.00 10.13 3.02
CA ASN A 61 15.70 11.38 3.32
C ASN A 61 15.07 12.57 2.60
N GLU A 62 14.61 12.38 1.36
CA GLU A 62 13.83 13.38 0.62
C GLU A 62 12.46 13.65 1.26
N MET A 63 11.86 12.64 1.90
CA MET A 63 10.59 12.77 2.62
C MET A 63 10.72 13.31 4.04
N LYS A 64 11.91 13.22 4.64
CA LYS A 64 12.22 13.71 6.00
C LYS A 64 11.80 15.17 6.29
N PRO A 65 11.85 16.14 5.35
CA PRO A 65 11.41 17.51 5.61
C PRO A 65 9.88 17.63 5.78
N TYR A 66 9.10 16.62 5.37
CA TYR A 66 7.65 16.64 5.46
C TYR A 66 7.18 16.00 6.78
N PRO A 67 6.70 16.79 7.76
CA PRO A 67 6.30 16.27 9.07
C PRO A 67 5.08 15.34 9.00
N GLU A 68 4.26 15.48 7.95
CA GLU A 68 3.11 14.63 7.65
C GLU A 68 3.51 13.18 7.29
N CYS A 69 4.79 12.94 6.99
CA CYS A 69 5.30 11.70 6.41
C CYS A 69 6.33 11.01 7.31
N SER A 70 5.99 10.72 8.57
CA SER A 70 6.83 9.93 9.49
C SER A 70 6.79 8.43 9.13
N LEU A 71 7.30 8.08 7.95
CA LEU A 71 7.30 6.71 7.46
C LEU A 71 8.65 6.04 7.72
N SER A 72 8.59 4.79 8.17
CA SER A 72 9.80 3.96 8.22
C SER A 72 10.31 3.66 6.80
N VAL A 73 11.62 3.48 6.65
CA VAL A 73 12.24 3.02 5.40
C VAL A 73 11.61 1.70 4.93
N ARG A 74 11.22 0.83 5.87
CA ARG A 74 10.55 -0.44 5.58
C ARG A 74 9.16 -0.22 4.95
N SER A 75 8.40 0.75 5.44
CA SER A 75 7.10 1.12 4.87
C SER A 75 7.26 1.61 3.43
N ILE A 76 8.27 2.46 3.16
CA ILE A 76 8.57 2.94 1.80
C ILE A 76 8.94 1.78 0.88
N ARG A 77 9.79 0.84 1.33
CA ARG A 77 10.10 -0.38 0.55
C ARG A 77 8.85 -1.17 0.21
N ARG A 78 7.94 -1.36 1.18
CA ARG A 78 6.68 -2.08 0.94
C ARG A 78 5.83 -1.39 -0.13
N ARG A 79 5.76 -0.06 -0.12
CA ARG A 79 5.04 0.72 -1.15
C ARG A 79 5.64 0.59 -2.54
N LEU A 80 6.97 0.61 -2.63
CA LEU A 80 7.64 0.33 -3.90
C LEU A 80 7.33 -1.08 -4.41
N VAL A 81 7.25 -2.07 -3.51
CA VAL A 81 6.85 -3.45 -3.85
C VAL A 81 5.42 -3.54 -4.35
N GLU A 82 4.48 -2.96 -3.60
CA GLU A 82 3.07 -2.89 -3.97
C GLU A 82 2.87 -2.21 -5.34
N ALA A 83 3.68 -1.19 -5.64
CA ALA A 83 3.68 -0.48 -6.92
C ALA A 83 4.52 -1.16 -8.03
N ALA A 84 5.06 -2.36 -7.79
CA ALA A 84 5.94 -3.09 -8.71
C ALA A 84 7.24 -2.33 -9.12
N LEU A 85 7.69 -1.37 -8.30
CA LEU A 85 8.90 -0.55 -8.50
C LEU A 85 10.15 -1.15 -7.82
N ASN A 86 10.20 -2.48 -7.69
CA ASN A 86 11.24 -3.21 -6.97
C ASN A 86 12.63 -3.19 -7.62
N ARG A 87 12.70 -2.81 -8.89
CA ARG A 87 13.91 -2.97 -9.68
C ARG A 87 14.69 -1.66 -9.69
N ARG A 88 15.93 -1.72 -9.20
CA ARG A 88 17.01 -0.83 -9.65
C ARG A 88 17.32 -1.18 -11.11
N VAL A 89 16.46 -0.72 -12.03
CA VAL A 89 16.66 -0.97 -13.45
C VAL A 89 17.74 -0.02 -13.94
N ALA A 90 18.84 -0.56 -14.46
CA ALA A 90 19.73 0.22 -15.30
C ALA A 90 18.96 0.61 -16.58
N ARG A 91 18.33 1.78 -16.59
CA ARG A 91 17.83 2.39 -17.83
C ARG A 91 19.03 2.92 -18.61
N LYS A 92 18.95 2.95 -19.96
CA LYS A 92 19.93 3.66 -20.81
C LYS A 92 20.26 5.02 -20.18
N LYS A 93 21.54 5.41 -20.24
CA LYS A 93 22.08 6.62 -19.59
C LYS A 93 21.06 7.76 -19.71
N PRO A 94 20.66 8.41 -18.59
CA PRO A 94 19.72 9.52 -18.66
C PRO A 94 20.28 10.57 -19.62
N VAL A 95 19.42 11.08 -20.51
CA VAL A 95 19.77 12.18 -21.40
C VAL A 95 20.16 13.35 -20.51
N SER A 96 21.43 13.75 -20.60
CA SER A 96 21.98 14.82 -19.77
C SER A 96 21.17 16.10 -19.97
N LEU A 97 21.18 17.01 -19.00
CA LEU A 97 20.53 18.33 -19.16
C LEU A 97 21.06 19.07 -20.40
N LYS A 98 22.34 18.85 -20.76
CA LYS A 98 22.94 19.37 -22.01
C LYS A 98 22.25 18.80 -23.24
N ASN A 99 22.02 17.48 -23.26
CA ASN A 99 21.37 16.81 -24.38
C ASN A 99 19.86 17.14 -24.48
N LYS A 100 19.19 17.41 -23.35
CA LYS A 100 17.79 17.89 -23.36
C LYS A 100 17.66 19.27 -23.99
N ARG A 101 18.61 20.17 -23.72
CA ARG A 101 18.65 21.52 -24.30
C ARG A 101 18.90 21.50 -25.80
N THR A 102 19.81 20.65 -26.29
CA THR A 102 20.03 20.50 -27.73
C THR A 102 18.80 19.98 -28.47
N HIS A 103 17.97 19.13 -27.87
CA HIS A 103 16.71 18.72 -28.50
C HIS A 103 15.63 19.81 -28.48
N ALA A 104 15.67 20.73 -27.51
CA ALA A 104 14.72 21.84 -27.42
C ALA A 104 15.00 22.99 -28.39
N THR A 105 16.22 23.07 -28.93
CA THR A 105 16.62 24.11 -29.91
C THR A 105 16.27 23.76 -31.35
N PHE A 106 15.83 22.52 -31.63
CA PHE A 106 15.45 22.05 -32.97
C PHE A 106 13.94 21.78 -33.10
N ALA A 107 13.12 22.26 -32.17
CA ALA A 107 11.65 22.23 -32.21
C ALA A 107 11.13 23.65 -32.43
#